data_AF-A0A1J3CM71-F1
#
_entry.id   AF-A0A1J3CM71-F1
#
_cell.length_a   1.000
_cell.length_b   1.000
_cell.length_c   1.000
_cell.angle_alpha   90.00
_cell.angle_beta   90.00
_cell.angle_gamma   90.00
#
_symmetry.space_group_name_H-M   'P 1'
#
loop_
_entity.id
_entity.type
_entity.pdbx_description
1 polymer ?
#
loop_
_entity_poly.entity_id
_entity_poly.type
_entity_poly.pdbx_seq_one_letter_code
_entity_poly.pdbx_strand_id
1 'polypeptide(L)'
;SLQVCLVKTGISIPFINSLELRPLPRTAYVSQSGSLKFMFRRYLSNTDRTTIRYPSDVYDRKWYPMFVEGTWTQVTTNLTVNASNLYELPQDVMTTGVTPLNPNATLNITWTLEPPTTKFYSYMHFAELQTLRANDTREFNITMNGKSQYGSYSPKPLKTQTIFDITPGQCDGGACLLQLVKTPRSTLPPLLNAIEGYTVIDFPQMETNEDDVAGIKNV
;
A
#
# COMPACT_ATOMS: atom_id res chain seq x y z
N SER A 1 3.26 -19.55 19.67
CA SER A 1 1.85 -19.43 20.10
C SER A 1 1.47 -17.96 20.10
N LEU A 2 0.34 -17.57 19.49
CA LEU A 2 -0.21 -16.22 19.67
C LEU A 2 -0.98 -16.20 21.00
N GLN A 3 -0.78 -15.16 21.81
CA GLN A 3 -1.55 -14.94 23.03
C GLN A 3 -2.23 -13.59 22.91
N VAL A 4 -3.53 -13.54 23.19
CA VAL A 4 -4.32 -12.31 23.17
C VAL A 4 -4.93 -12.15 24.54
N CYS A 5 -4.62 -11.02 25.18
CA CYS A 5 -5.12 -10.67 26.51
C CYS A 5 -6.03 -9.44 26.40
N LEU A 6 -7.22 -9.50 27.01
CA LEU A 6 -8.08 -8.33 27.21
C LEU A 6 -7.87 -7.81 28.62
N VAL A 7 -7.13 -6.71 28.75
CA VAL A 7 -6.85 -6.10 30.05
C VAL A 7 -7.93 -5.08 30.40
N LYS A 8 -8.51 -5.20 31.60
CA LYS A 8 -9.45 -4.23 32.14
C LYS A 8 -8.69 -3.03 32.71
N THR A 9 -8.73 -1.89 32.01
CA THR A 9 -8.06 -0.63 32.44
C THR A 9 -9.01 0.38 33.09
N GLY A 10 -10.31 0.08 33.16
CA GLY A 10 -11.34 0.97 33.73
C GLY A 10 -12.44 0.19 34.44
N ILE A 11 -13.59 0.83 34.66
CA ILE A 11 -14.70 0.23 35.42
C ILE A 11 -15.51 -0.81 34.61
N SER A 12 -15.55 -0.66 33.29
CA SER A 12 -16.32 -1.53 32.38
C SER A 12 -15.64 -2.89 32.15
N ILE A 13 -16.42 -3.86 31.67
CA ILE A 13 -15.92 -5.19 31.30
C ILE A 13 -15.43 -5.13 29.85
N PRO A 14 -14.16 -5.46 29.56
CA PRO A 14 -13.67 -5.58 28.18
C PRO A 14 -14.42 -6.68 27.43
N PHE A 15 -14.83 -6.41 26.19
CA PHE A 15 -15.40 -7.43 25.32
C PHE A 15 -14.84 -7.26 23.89
N ILE A 16 -14.73 -8.37 23.17
CA ILE A 16 -14.37 -8.42 21.74
C ILE A 16 -15.45 -9.25 21.04
N ASN A 17 -16.02 -8.71 19.96
CA ASN A 17 -17.01 -9.43 19.16
C ASN A 17 -16.35 -10.47 18.24
N SER A 18 -15.26 -10.09 17.58
CA SER A 18 -14.52 -10.98 16.69
C SER A 18 -13.03 -10.65 16.68
N LEU A 19 -12.24 -11.71 16.55
CA LEU A 19 -10.80 -11.65 16.28
C LEU A 19 -10.54 -12.47 15.01
N GLU A 20 -10.04 -11.81 13.98
CA GLU A 20 -9.77 -12.44 12.68
C GLU A 20 -8.27 -12.51 12.45
N LEU A 21 -7.73 -13.72 12.34
CA LEU A 21 -6.33 -13.96 12.05
C LEU A 21 -6.19 -14.40 10.59
N ARG A 22 -5.46 -13.62 9.80
CA ARG A 22 -5.19 -13.90 8.39
C ARG A 22 -3.70 -14.13 8.21
N PRO A 23 -3.25 -15.35 7.90
CA PRO A 23 -1.84 -15.61 7.67
C PRO A 23 -1.38 -14.89 6.40
N LEU A 24 -0.19 -14.31 6.45
CA LEU A 24 0.51 -13.71 5.31
C LEU A 24 1.84 -14.44 5.10
N PRO A 25 2.42 -14.39 3.89
CA PRO A 25 3.78 -14.87 3.65
C PRO A 25 4.77 -14.17 4.57
N ARG A 26 5.73 -14.92 5.12
CA ARG A 26 6.77 -14.36 6.02
C ARG A 26 7.63 -13.28 5.36
N THR A 27 7.66 -13.28 4.02
CA THR A 27 8.42 -12.33 3.20
C THR A 27 7.61 -11.08 2.82
N ALA A 28 6.30 -11.06 3.09
CA ALA A 28 5.45 -9.91 2.81
C ALA A 28 5.50 -8.91 3.97
N TYR A 29 5.59 -7.62 3.65
CA TYR A 29 5.53 -6.50 4.60
C TYR A 29 6.53 -6.61 5.77
N VAL A 30 7.77 -7.02 5.48
CA VAL A 30 8.83 -7.10 6.48
C VAL A 30 9.23 -5.70 6.93
N SER A 31 9.08 -5.41 8.23
CA SER A 31 9.56 -4.16 8.84
C SER A 31 10.94 -4.36 9.46
N GLN A 32 11.79 -3.33 9.43
CA GLN A 32 13.06 -3.31 10.17
C GLN A 32 12.90 -3.27 11.69
N SER A 33 11.82 -2.65 12.19
CA SER A 33 11.51 -2.55 13.61
C SER A 33 10.01 -2.41 13.84
N GLY A 34 9.56 -2.79 15.03
CA GLY A 34 8.15 -2.65 15.43
C GLY A 34 7.18 -3.50 14.61
N SER A 35 5.89 -3.31 14.85
CA SER A 35 4.80 -3.91 14.08
C SER A 35 4.17 -2.90 13.12
N LEU A 36 3.51 -3.39 12.09
CA LEU A 36 2.82 -2.55 11.11
C LEU A 36 1.35 -2.37 11.47
N LYS A 37 0.92 -1.10 11.54
CA LYS A 37 -0.49 -0.72 11.62
C LYS A 37 -0.98 -0.35 10.24
N PHE A 38 -2.11 -0.94 9.84
CA PHE A 38 -2.79 -0.57 8.61
C PHE A 38 -3.18 0.91 8.60
N MET A 39 -2.85 1.62 7.52
CA MET A 39 -3.27 3.01 7.30
C MET A 39 -4.22 3.10 6.11
N PHE A 40 -3.78 2.66 4.94
CA PHE A 40 -4.63 2.60 3.76
C PHE A 40 -4.22 1.48 2.81
N ARG A 41 -5.16 1.08 1.96
CA ARG A 41 -4.95 0.19 0.81
C ARG A 41 -5.93 0.59 -0.26
N ARG A 42 -5.41 1.02 -1.42
CA ARG A 42 -6.18 1.60 -2.52
C ARG A 42 -5.82 0.94 -3.83
N TYR A 43 -6.83 0.67 -4.65
CA TYR A 43 -6.67 0.36 -6.06
C TYR A 43 -7.27 1.51 -6.87
N LEU A 44 -6.62 1.85 -7.98
CA LEU A 44 -6.84 3.11 -8.66
C LEU A 44 -7.85 2.84 -9.78
N SER A 45 -9.10 3.17 -9.51
CA SER A 45 -10.24 2.90 -10.38
C SER A 45 -11.41 3.82 -10.07
N ASN A 46 -12.15 4.22 -11.09
CA ASN A 46 -13.38 5.01 -11.00
C ASN A 46 -14.64 4.16 -10.74
N THR A 47 -14.49 2.89 -10.34
CA THR A 47 -15.61 1.99 -10.10
C THR A 47 -16.41 2.39 -8.86
N ASP A 48 -17.73 2.20 -8.93
CA ASP A 48 -18.63 2.31 -7.78
C ASP A 48 -18.59 1.05 -6.88
N ARG A 49 -17.77 0.04 -7.23
CA ARG A 49 -17.65 -1.19 -6.45
C ARG A 49 -17.09 -0.90 -5.05
N THR A 50 -17.79 -1.38 -4.02
CA THR A 50 -17.52 -1.04 -2.61
C THR A 50 -16.14 -1.47 -2.13
N THR A 51 -15.72 -2.73 -2.35
CA THR A 51 -14.41 -3.23 -1.91
C THR A 51 -14.03 -4.49 -2.70
N ILE A 52 -12.73 -4.67 -3.00
CA ILE A 52 -12.18 -5.97 -3.42
C ILE A 52 -11.62 -6.68 -2.18
N ARG A 53 -11.99 -7.95 -2.01
CA ARG A 53 -11.63 -8.78 -0.86
C ARG A 53 -11.66 -10.26 -1.25
N TYR A 54 -11.64 -11.20 -0.29
CA TYR A 54 -11.89 -12.61 -0.58
C TYR A 54 -13.22 -12.80 -1.34
N PRO A 55 -13.28 -13.66 -2.37
CA PRO A 55 -12.24 -14.58 -2.82
C PRO A 55 -11.22 -14.00 -3.81
N SER A 56 -11.39 -12.76 -4.28
CA SER A 56 -10.42 -12.14 -5.22
C SER A 56 -9.05 -11.90 -4.58
N ASP A 57 -9.00 -11.59 -3.28
CA ASP A 57 -7.77 -11.53 -2.49
C ASP A 57 -7.66 -12.76 -1.57
N VAL A 58 -6.69 -13.63 -1.83
CA VAL A 58 -6.46 -14.86 -1.06
C VAL A 58 -6.08 -14.59 0.40
N TYR A 59 -5.53 -13.41 0.69
CA TYR A 59 -5.21 -12.95 2.03
C TYR A 59 -6.34 -12.12 2.66
N ASP A 60 -7.49 -12.05 1.99
CA ASP A 60 -8.71 -11.36 2.44
C ASP A 60 -8.46 -9.91 2.90
N ARG A 61 -7.45 -9.28 2.28
CA ARG A 61 -7.13 -7.86 2.40
C ARG A 61 -8.24 -7.04 1.75
N LYS A 62 -8.66 -5.96 2.41
CA LYS A 62 -9.65 -5.01 1.88
C LYS A 62 -8.96 -3.96 1.00
N TRP A 63 -9.32 -3.92 -0.27
CA TRP A 63 -8.91 -2.92 -1.24
C TRP A 63 -10.07 -1.98 -1.55
N TYR A 64 -9.84 -0.68 -1.37
CA TYR A 64 -10.85 0.34 -1.61
C TYR A 64 -10.53 1.13 -2.89
N PRO A 65 -11.53 1.45 -3.73
CA PRO A 65 -11.28 2.23 -4.93
C PRO A 65 -10.81 3.64 -4.56
N MET A 66 -10.00 4.23 -5.42
CA MET A 66 -9.64 5.64 -5.36
C MET A 66 -9.60 6.21 -6.77
N PHE A 67 -10.31 7.31 -6.96
CA PHE A 67 -10.31 8.08 -8.21
C PHE A 67 -10.53 9.56 -7.90
N VAL A 68 -9.81 10.44 -8.59
CA VAL A 68 -9.96 11.89 -8.47
C VAL A 68 -10.53 12.43 -9.78
N GLU A 69 -11.82 12.72 -9.76
CA GLU A 69 -12.54 13.26 -10.92
C GLU A 69 -11.92 14.59 -11.39
N GLY A 70 -11.90 14.80 -12.71
CA GLY A 70 -11.29 15.97 -13.33
C GLY A 70 -9.75 16.03 -13.27
N THR A 71 -9.10 15.11 -12.55
CA THR A 71 -7.63 15.08 -12.41
C THR A 71 -7.02 13.83 -13.02
N TRP A 72 -7.70 12.69 -12.93
CA TRP A 72 -7.20 11.40 -13.40
C TRP A 72 -8.02 10.86 -14.58
N THR A 73 -7.39 9.99 -15.36
CA THR A 73 -8.00 9.16 -16.39
C THR A 73 -7.73 7.71 -16.05
N GLN A 74 -8.78 6.90 -16.05
CA GLN A 74 -8.64 5.47 -15.79
C GLN A 74 -8.05 4.76 -17.01
N VAL A 75 -7.17 3.79 -16.75
CA VAL A 75 -6.65 2.83 -17.72
C VAL A 75 -7.05 1.43 -17.25
N THR A 76 -7.59 0.62 -18.15
CA THR A 76 -7.98 -0.76 -17.86
C THR A 76 -7.47 -1.72 -18.92
N THR A 77 -7.40 -3.00 -18.57
CA THR A 77 -7.13 -4.08 -19.52
C THR A 77 -8.02 -5.29 -19.22
N ASN A 78 -8.42 -6.01 -20.27
CA ASN A 78 -9.11 -7.30 -20.15
C ASN A 78 -8.13 -8.47 -20.20
N LEU A 79 -6.83 -8.21 -20.38
CA LEU A 79 -5.79 -9.22 -20.42
C LEU A 79 -5.37 -9.63 -19.01
N THR A 80 -4.86 -10.86 -18.88
CA THR A 80 -4.28 -11.33 -17.63
C THR A 80 -2.96 -10.60 -17.35
N VAL A 81 -2.98 -9.71 -16.35
CA VAL A 81 -1.79 -9.20 -15.69
C VAL A 81 -1.18 -10.28 -14.80
N ASN A 82 0.11 -10.57 -14.97
CA ASN A 82 0.84 -11.43 -14.06
C ASN A 82 1.04 -10.71 -12.71
N ALA A 83 0.13 -10.99 -11.77
CA ALA A 83 0.16 -10.49 -10.40
C ALA A 83 1.00 -11.35 -9.43
N SER A 84 1.73 -12.34 -9.94
CA SER A 84 2.61 -13.20 -9.14
C SER A 84 3.83 -12.41 -8.66
N ASN A 85 3.68 -11.76 -7.51
CA ASN A 85 4.74 -11.11 -6.76
C ASN A 85 4.69 -11.57 -5.28
N LEU A 86 5.60 -11.04 -4.45
CA LEU A 86 5.66 -11.36 -3.01
C LEU A 86 4.36 -11.06 -2.23
N TYR A 87 3.47 -10.25 -2.80
CA TYR A 87 2.25 -9.78 -2.17
C TYR A 87 0.99 -10.46 -2.72
N GLU A 88 1.10 -11.28 -3.78
CA GLU A 88 -0.02 -11.92 -4.49
C GLU A 88 -1.26 -11.02 -4.60
N LEU A 89 -1.11 -9.94 -5.35
CA LEU A 89 -2.17 -8.94 -5.49
C LEU A 89 -3.36 -9.51 -6.27
N PRO A 90 -4.61 -9.14 -5.95
CA PRO A 90 -5.77 -9.57 -6.72
C PRO A 90 -5.69 -9.14 -8.18
N GLN A 91 -6.21 -9.98 -9.07
CA GLN A 91 -6.27 -9.64 -10.50
C GLN A 91 -7.05 -8.34 -10.74
N ASP A 92 -8.21 -8.21 -10.10
CA ASP A 92 -9.10 -7.06 -10.19
C ASP A 92 -8.45 -5.74 -9.74
N VAL A 93 -7.41 -5.83 -8.89
CA VAL A 93 -6.63 -4.66 -8.43
C VAL A 93 -5.61 -4.24 -9.48
N MET A 94 -4.99 -5.20 -10.16
CA MET A 94 -3.88 -4.95 -11.08
C MET A 94 -4.32 -4.73 -12.53
N THR A 95 -5.57 -5.06 -12.90
CA THR A 95 -6.12 -4.79 -14.25
C THR A 95 -6.64 -3.37 -14.44
N THR A 96 -6.63 -2.56 -13.37
CA THR A 96 -6.97 -1.14 -13.41
C THR A 96 -5.79 -0.28 -12.96
N GLY A 97 -5.79 0.97 -13.39
CA GLY A 97 -4.88 2.00 -12.91
C GLY A 97 -5.31 3.37 -13.40
N VAL A 98 -4.54 4.40 -13.06
CA VAL A 98 -4.81 5.76 -13.50
C VAL A 98 -3.55 6.45 -14.02
N THR A 99 -3.78 7.37 -14.94
CA THR A 99 -2.82 8.38 -15.37
C THR A 99 -3.39 9.77 -15.08
N PRO A 100 -2.57 10.81 -14.96
CA PRO A 100 -3.05 12.19 -15.02
C PRO A 100 -3.86 12.47 -16.28
N LEU A 101 -4.91 13.28 -16.17
CA LEU A 101 -5.76 13.72 -17.28
C LEU A 101 -4.95 14.57 -18.27
N ASN A 102 -4.08 15.44 -17.76
CA ASN A 102 -3.09 16.15 -18.57
C ASN A 102 -1.85 15.25 -18.78
N PRO A 103 -1.47 14.89 -20.02
CA PRO A 103 -0.37 13.95 -20.30
C PRO A 103 1.02 14.37 -19.78
N ASN A 104 1.19 15.66 -19.47
CA ASN A 104 2.43 16.23 -18.94
C ASN A 104 2.35 16.56 -17.44
N ALA A 105 1.21 16.33 -16.79
CA ALA A 105 1.07 16.57 -15.37
C ALA A 105 1.70 15.44 -14.53
N THR A 106 2.06 15.80 -13.31
CA THR A 106 2.50 14.87 -12.27
C THR A 106 1.29 14.17 -11.65
N LEU A 107 1.39 12.85 -11.42
CA LEU A 107 0.41 12.14 -10.61
C LEU A 107 0.76 12.34 -9.13
N ASN A 108 -0.12 13.00 -8.39
CA ASN A 108 0.05 13.27 -6.96
C ASN A 108 -0.92 12.45 -6.12
N ILE A 109 -0.43 11.88 -5.02
CA ILE A 109 -1.26 11.26 -3.96
C ILE A 109 -0.77 11.78 -2.62
N THR A 110 -1.71 12.17 -1.75
CA THR A 110 -1.40 12.72 -0.42
C THR A 110 -2.02 11.89 0.69
N TRP A 111 -1.37 11.90 1.84
CA TRP A 111 -1.90 11.39 3.11
C TRP A 111 -1.22 12.09 4.28
N THR A 112 -1.80 11.95 5.47
CA THR A 112 -1.28 12.54 6.71
C THR A 112 -0.89 11.44 7.70
N LEU A 113 0.13 11.74 8.50
CA LEU A 113 0.63 10.88 9.58
C LEU A 113 0.27 11.49 10.92
N GLU A 114 -0.27 10.66 11.81
CA GLU A 114 -0.66 11.07 13.16
C GLU A 114 -0.11 10.07 14.19
N PRO A 115 0.80 10.50 15.09
CA PRO A 115 1.43 11.82 15.16
C PRO A 115 2.33 12.15 13.94
N PRO A 116 2.67 13.43 13.69
CA PRO A 116 3.49 13.85 12.55
C PRO A 116 4.88 13.20 12.44
N THR A 117 5.41 12.72 13.57
CA THR A 117 6.71 12.03 13.67
C THR A 117 6.63 10.54 13.35
N THR A 118 5.43 10.01 13.06
CA THR A 118 5.22 8.59 12.81
C THR A 118 6.02 8.13 11.59
N LYS A 119 6.66 6.98 11.74
CA LYS A 119 7.34 6.29 10.64
C LYS A 119 6.33 5.48 9.83
N PHE A 120 6.54 5.38 8.52
CA PHE A 120 5.62 4.64 7.65
C PHE A 120 6.34 3.88 6.55
N TYR A 121 5.65 2.87 6.01
CA TYR A 121 5.99 2.21 4.75
C TYR A 121 4.89 2.46 3.73
N SER A 122 5.30 2.69 2.48
CA SER A 122 4.40 2.77 1.33
C SER A 122 4.80 1.74 0.29
N TYR A 123 3.82 1.04 -0.27
CA TYR A 123 4.02 0.05 -1.33
C TYR A 123 3.24 0.52 -2.55
N MET A 124 3.94 0.78 -3.65
CA MET A 124 3.34 1.22 -4.90
C MET A 124 3.38 0.08 -5.90
N HIS A 125 2.23 -0.27 -6.46
CA HIS A 125 2.08 -1.41 -7.36
C HIS A 125 1.82 -0.93 -8.78
N PHE A 126 2.59 -1.49 -9.71
CA PHE A 126 2.65 -1.05 -11.10
C PHE A 126 2.56 -2.23 -12.06
N ALA A 127 1.83 -2.06 -13.15
CA ALA A 127 1.87 -2.88 -14.36
C ALA A 127 1.52 -1.99 -15.56
N GLU A 128 2.23 -2.12 -16.68
CA GLU A 128 1.82 -1.45 -17.93
C GLU A 128 0.61 -2.19 -18.51
N LEU A 129 -0.53 -1.50 -18.58
CA LEU A 129 -1.81 -2.05 -19.01
C LEU A 129 -2.08 -1.80 -20.50
N GLN A 130 -1.45 -0.79 -21.07
CA GLN A 130 -1.63 -0.41 -22.47
C GLN A 130 -0.62 -1.14 -23.35
N THR A 131 -1.05 -1.51 -24.56
CA THR A 131 -0.11 -1.95 -25.59
C THR A 131 0.60 -0.72 -26.16
N LEU A 132 1.87 -0.58 -25.82
CA LEU A 132 2.69 0.55 -26.26
C LEU A 132 3.16 0.34 -27.70
N ARG A 133 3.16 1.41 -28.51
CA ARG A 133 3.79 1.39 -29.84
C ARG A 133 5.31 1.39 -29.71
N ALA A 134 6.04 1.06 -30.77
CA ALA A 134 7.50 1.02 -30.75
C ALA A 134 8.16 2.34 -30.31
N ASN A 135 7.52 3.49 -30.58
CA ASN A 135 8.01 4.81 -30.21
C ASN A 135 7.38 5.34 -28.91
N ASP A 136 6.46 4.59 -28.30
CA ASP A 136 5.86 4.99 -27.03
C ASP A 136 6.75 4.55 -25.88
N THR A 137 7.06 5.48 -25.00
CA THR A 137 7.82 5.21 -23.79
C THR A 137 7.04 5.75 -22.60
N ARG A 138 6.83 4.90 -21.59
CA ARG A 138 6.38 5.34 -20.27
C ARG A 138 7.53 5.26 -19.28
N GLU A 139 7.99 6.40 -18.84
CA GLU A 139 9.04 6.53 -17.83
C GLU A 139 8.75 7.70 -16.89
N PHE A 140 8.91 7.48 -15.59
CA PHE A 140 8.68 8.51 -14.59
C PHE A 140 9.59 8.31 -13.38
N ASN A 141 9.90 9.40 -12.68
CA ASN A 141 10.58 9.38 -11.39
C ASN A 141 9.54 9.28 -10.27
N ILE A 142 9.92 8.65 -9.17
CA ILE A 142 9.07 8.50 -7.98
C ILE A 142 9.69 9.33 -6.86
N THR A 143 8.95 10.31 -6.34
CA THR A 143 9.40 11.16 -5.25
C THR A 143 8.41 11.19 -4.10
N MET A 144 8.95 11.30 -2.89
CA MET A 144 8.20 11.49 -1.65
C MET A 144 8.62 12.83 -1.04
N ASN A 145 7.70 13.77 -0.91
CA ASN A 145 7.97 15.14 -0.43
C ASN A 145 9.16 15.79 -1.16
N GLY A 146 9.22 15.62 -2.48
CA GLY A 146 10.31 16.14 -3.32
C GLY A 146 11.63 15.37 -3.24
N LYS A 147 11.78 14.40 -2.33
CA LYS A 147 12.97 13.54 -2.24
C LYS A 147 12.80 12.33 -3.16
N SER A 148 13.85 12.01 -3.93
CA SER A 148 13.85 10.86 -4.83
C SER A 148 13.74 9.56 -4.03
N GLN A 149 12.69 8.79 -4.28
CA GLN A 149 12.46 7.48 -3.65
C GLN A 149 13.04 6.36 -4.52
N TYR A 150 12.81 6.45 -5.83
CA TYR A 150 13.30 5.51 -6.82
C TYR A 150 13.80 6.27 -8.03
N GLY A 151 14.76 5.70 -8.76
CA GLY A 151 15.22 6.27 -10.03
C GLY A 151 14.12 6.31 -11.10
N SER A 152 14.50 6.60 -12.34
CA SER A 152 13.55 6.54 -13.44
C SER A 152 13.01 5.12 -13.61
N TYR A 153 11.69 4.99 -13.61
CA TYR A 153 10.98 3.72 -13.63
C TYR A 153 10.04 3.61 -14.83
N SER A 154 10.04 2.42 -15.43
CA SER A 154 9.14 2.02 -16.51
C SER A 154 8.41 0.75 -16.10
N PRO A 155 7.06 0.78 -15.94
CA PRO A 155 6.27 -0.40 -15.68
C PRO A 155 6.44 -1.46 -16.77
N LYS A 156 6.36 -2.75 -16.40
CA LYS A 156 6.48 -3.85 -17.37
C LYS A 156 5.10 -4.22 -17.93
N PRO A 157 4.99 -4.52 -19.24
CA PRO A 157 3.74 -4.95 -19.86
C PRO A 157 3.13 -6.14 -19.12
N LEU A 158 1.91 -5.98 -18.63
CA LEU A 158 1.10 -7.01 -17.96
C LEU A 158 1.87 -7.77 -16.87
N LYS A 159 2.83 -7.14 -16.19
CA LYS A 159 3.60 -7.76 -15.11
C LYS A 159 3.69 -6.81 -13.92
N THR A 160 3.15 -7.28 -12.80
CA THR A 160 3.16 -6.55 -11.55
C THR A 160 4.58 -6.41 -11.00
N GLN A 161 4.93 -5.20 -10.62
CA GLN A 161 6.07 -4.89 -9.78
C GLN A 161 5.63 -4.00 -8.62
N THR A 162 6.36 -4.08 -7.52
CA THR A 162 6.08 -3.28 -6.33
C THR A 162 7.34 -2.55 -5.92
N ILE A 163 7.23 -1.23 -5.82
CA ILE A 163 8.30 -0.35 -5.35
C ILE A 163 7.97 0.09 -3.94
N PHE A 164 8.95 -0.03 -3.06
CA PHE A 164 8.88 0.33 -1.65
C PHE A 164 10.29 0.57 -1.13
N ASP A 165 10.42 1.32 -0.04
CA ASP A 165 11.68 1.47 0.67
C ASP A 165 11.81 0.41 1.76
N ILE A 166 13.03 -0.10 1.94
CA ILE A 166 13.34 -1.09 2.99
C ILE A 166 13.36 -0.40 4.37
N THR A 167 13.75 0.87 4.42
CA THR A 167 13.70 1.70 5.63
C THR A 167 12.41 2.50 5.66
N PRO A 168 11.76 2.67 6.82
CA PRO A 168 10.54 3.45 6.89
C PRO A 168 10.83 4.93 6.64
N GLY A 169 9.92 5.57 5.91
CA GLY A 169 9.95 7.01 5.67
C GLY A 169 9.37 7.81 6.83
N GLN A 170 9.60 9.11 6.79
CA GLN A 170 8.92 10.13 7.58
C GLN A 170 8.62 11.32 6.66
N CYS A 171 7.54 12.02 6.96
CA CYS A 171 7.14 13.22 6.22
C CYS A 171 7.22 14.43 7.14
N ASP A 172 7.82 15.52 6.65
CA ASP A 172 7.94 16.77 7.41
C ASP A 172 6.54 17.27 7.79
N GLY A 173 6.33 17.52 9.08
CA GLY A 173 5.01 17.91 9.61
C GLY A 173 3.91 16.85 9.44
N GLY A 174 4.26 15.60 9.11
CA GLY A 174 3.31 14.51 8.91
C GLY A 174 2.56 14.56 7.58
N ALA A 175 2.77 15.58 6.74
CA ALA A 175 2.11 15.71 5.45
C ALA A 175 2.92 15.02 4.35
N CYS A 176 2.41 13.90 3.84
CA CYS A 176 3.05 13.13 2.78
C CYS A 176 2.46 13.45 1.42
N LEU A 177 3.35 13.60 0.44
CA LEU A 177 3.07 13.83 -0.97
C LEU A 177 3.92 12.88 -1.81
N LEU A 178 3.28 11.84 -2.32
CA LEU A 178 3.83 10.99 -3.36
C LEU A 178 3.63 11.66 -4.71
N GLN A 179 4.68 11.68 -5.52
CA GLN A 179 4.64 12.22 -6.87
C GLN A 179 5.27 11.25 -7.86
N LEU A 180 4.55 10.98 -8.95
CA LEU A 180 5.09 10.32 -10.13
C LEU A 180 5.29 11.36 -11.21
N VAL A 181 6.55 11.67 -11.52
CA VAL A 181 6.94 12.78 -12.40
C VAL A 181 7.42 12.21 -13.73
N LYS A 182 6.70 12.52 -14.81
CA LYS A 182 7.06 12.14 -16.19
C LYS A 182 8.49 12.58 -16.50
N THR A 183 9.33 11.69 -17.04
CA THR A 183 10.68 12.08 -17.49
C THR A 183 10.64 12.71 -18.89
N PRO A 184 11.66 13.50 -19.28
CA PRO A 184 11.77 14.03 -20.64
C PRO A 184 11.85 12.95 -21.74
N ARG A 185 12.20 11.71 -21.38
CA ARG A 185 12.25 10.57 -22.31
C ARG A 185 10.88 9.94 -22.55
N SER A 186 9.90 10.23 -21.69
CA SER A 186 8.59 9.59 -21.72
C SER A 186 7.66 10.30 -22.70
N THR A 187 7.04 9.55 -23.60
CA THR A 187 5.94 10.07 -24.43
C THR A 187 4.60 9.98 -23.69
N LEU A 188 4.46 9.03 -22.75
CA LEU A 188 3.24 8.77 -21.99
C LEU A 188 3.28 9.37 -20.58
N PRO A 189 2.13 9.66 -19.96
CA PRO A 189 2.06 10.11 -18.57
C PRO A 189 2.48 9.00 -17.58
N PRO A 190 2.75 9.30 -16.30
CA PRO A 190 2.92 8.26 -15.27
C PRO A 190 1.65 7.41 -15.11
N LEU A 191 1.82 6.17 -14.66
CA LEU A 191 0.74 5.20 -14.43
C LEU A 191 0.91 4.58 -13.04
N LEU A 192 -0.19 4.44 -12.30
CA LEU A 192 -0.24 3.73 -11.01
C LEU A 192 -1.47 2.84 -10.93
N ASN A 193 -1.30 1.60 -10.49
CA ASN A 193 -2.40 0.63 -10.35
C ASN A 193 -2.96 0.62 -8.93
N ALA A 194 -2.07 0.58 -7.93
CA ALA A 194 -2.46 0.42 -6.54
C ALA A 194 -1.41 0.97 -5.58
N ILE A 195 -1.83 1.32 -4.37
CA ILE A 195 -0.95 1.79 -3.30
C ILE A 195 -1.41 1.30 -1.92
N GLU A 196 -0.46 0.90 -1.08
CA GLU A 196 -0.66 0.56 0.32
C GLU A 196 0.18 1.45 1.23
N GLY A 197 -0.31 1.69 2.45
CA GLY A 197 0.37 2.47 3.48
C GLY A 197 0.20 1.84 4.85
N TYR A 198 1.29 1.78 5.61
CA TYR A 198 1.33 1.27 6.97
C TYR A 198 2.17 2.18 7.86
N THR A 199 1.71 2.42 9.09
CA THR A 199 2.54 3.09 10.09
C THR A 199 3.26 2.09 10.97
N VAL A 200 4.44 2.46 11.46
CA VAL A 200 5.21 1.65 12.41
C VAL A 200 4.68 1.92 13.81
N ILE A 201 4.32 0.85 14.51
CA ILE A 201 4.10 0.85 15.95
C ILE A 201 5.33 0.23 16.60
N ASP A 202 6.07 1.07 17.31
CA ASP A 202 7.05 0.59 18.27
C ASP A 202 6.33 0.22 19.57
N PHE A 203 6.68 -0.92 20.15
CA PHE A 203 6.22 -1.31 21.48
C PHE A 203 7.35 -0.97 22.47
N PRO A 204 7.35 0.22 23.09
CA PRO A 204 8.42 0.62 24.00
C PRO A 204 8.38 -0.13 25.34
N GLN A 205 7.30 -0.86 25.62
CA GLN A 205 7.18 -1.67 26.84
C GLN A 205 7.81 -3.04 26.61
N MET A 206 8.54 -3.54 27.62
CA MET A 206 8.91 -4.95 27.68
C MET A 206 7.63 -5.79 27.62
N GLU A 207 7.71 -6.94 26.94
CA GLU A 207 6.64 -7.94 27.01
C GLU A 207 6.32 -8.26 28.47
N THR A 208 5.07 -8.64 28.76
CA THR A 208 4.68 -9.09 30.09
C THR A 208 5.64 -10.19 30.55
N ASN A 209 6.16 -10.08 31.78
CA ASN A 209 7.09 -11.05 32.35
C ASN A 209 6.54 -12.48 32.15
N GLU A 210 7.39 -13.41 31.70
CA GLU A 210 6.98 -14.80 31.45
C GLU A 210 6.37 -15.46 32.70
N ASP A 211 6.80 -15.08 33.91
CA ASP A 211 6.23 -15.56 35.16
C ASP A 211 4.78 -15.09 35.37
N ASP A 212 4.47 -13.83 35.00
CA ASP A 212 3.11 -13.29 35.05
C ASP A 212 2.24 -13.96 33.98
N VAL A 213 2.79 -14.23 32.80
CA VAL A 213 2.11 -14.97 31.73
C VAL A 213 1.80 -16.40 32.16
N ALA A 214 2.76 -17.08 32.82
CA ALA A 214 2.55 -18.41 33.38
C ALA A 214 1.51 -18.39 34.51
N GLY A 215 1.55 -17.37 35.37
CA GLY A 215 0.54 -17.14 36.39
C GLY A 215 -0.86 -17.02 35.81
N ILE A 216 -1.06 -16.20 34.76
CA ILE A 216 -2.36 -16.05 34.08
C ILE A 216 -2.82 -17.36 33.41
N LYS A 217 -1.91 -18.14 32.84
CA LYS A 217 -2.23 -19.44 32.22
C LYS A 217 -2.62 -20.53 33.23
N ASN A 218 -2.20 -20.40 34.48
CA ASN A 218 -2.43 -21.37 35.54
C ASN A 218 -3.68 -21.09 36.38
N VAL A 219 -4.48 -20.06 36.03
CA VAL A 219 -5.80 -19.78 36.61
C VAL A 219 -6.90 -20.53 35.86
#